data_AF-A0A940LUH6-F1
#
_entry.id   AF-A0A940LUH6-F1
#
_cell.length_a   1.000
_cell.length_b   1.000
_cell.length_c   1.000
_cell.angle_alpha   90.00
_cell.angle_beta   90.00
_cell.angle_gamma   90.00
#
_symmetry.space_group_name_H-M   'P 1'
#
loop_
_entity.id
_entity.type
_entity.pdbx_description
1 polymer ?
#
loop_
_entity_poly.entity_id
_entity_poly.type
_entity_poly.pdbx_seq_one_letter_code
_entity_poly.pdbx_strand_id
1 'polypeptide(L)'
;MSDQSSQEPTMEEILASIRRIISEDDAPAEPAAAAPEPEPAAPPPAEDDVLELTDPIDPPAPLETVGDIDVYEPEAEPEPEPAPPPPPPPAPEPAPAPVFSREEVAETLVGDHAAGLAASAFGSLTAAIQMPRDGRTLEDVVRELLRPLLKEWLDSNLPRIVEAKVEEEVHRIARGRGV
;
A
#
# COMPACT_ATOMS: atom_id res chain seq x y z
N MET A 1 -65.94 -2.79 0.28
CA MET A 1 -65.77 -1.54 -0.48
C MET A 1 -64.68 -0.75 0.23
N SER A 2 -63.48 -0.50 -0.29
CA SER A 2 -62.87 -0.76 -1.59
C SER A 2 -61.35 -0.68 -1.36
N ASP A 3 -60.60 -1.67 -1.85
CA ASP A 3 -59.13 -1.59 -1.98
C ASP A 3 -58.77 -0.37 -2.83
N GLN A 4 -58.17 0.63 -2.20
CA GLN A 4 -57.74 1.85 -2.85
C GLN A 4 -56.25 2.04 -2.50
N SER A 5 -55.42 2.09 -3.55
CA SER A 5 -54.05 2.63 -3.56
C SER A 5 -52.86 1.67 -3.38
N SER A 6 -52.80 0.59 -4.17
CA SER A 6 -51.52 -0.06 -4.52
C SER A 6 -51.51 -0.52 -5.98
N GLN A 7 -51.96 0.34 -6.90
CA GLN A 7 -51.64 0.16 -8.31
C GLN A 7 -50.12 0.32 -8.43
N GLU A 8 -49.40 -0.76 -8.76
CA GLU A 8 -47.99 -0.67 -9.10
C GLU A 8 -47.86 0.36 -10.23
N PRO A 9 -47.07 1.44 -10.04
CA PRO A 9 -46.99 2.50 -11.02
C PRO A 9 -46.52 1.91 -12.35
N THR A 10 -47.27 2.20 -13.40
CA THR A 10 -46.96 1.71 -14.73
C THR A 10 -45.65 2.32 -15.21
N MET A 11 -44.90 1.60 -16.05
CA MET A 11 -43.61 2.06 -16.60
C MET A 11 -43.68 3.48 -17.18
N GLU A 12 -44.82 3.84 -17.79
CA GLU A 12 -45.04 5.15 -18.39
C GLU A 12 -45.18 6.27 -17.35
N GLU A 13 -45.76 5.98 -16.18
CA GLU A 13 -45.85 6.92 -15.06
C GLU A 13 -44.48 7.16 -14.41
N ILE A 14 -43.67 6.11 -14.31
CA ILE A 14 -42.28 6.22 -13.82
C ILE A 14 -41.47 7.13 -14.76
N LEU A 15 -41.57 6.91 -16.07
CA LEU A 15 -40.86 7.71 -17.06
C LEU A 15 -41.40 9.15 -17.15
N ALA A 16 -42.70 9.36 -16.96
CA ALA A 16 -43.30 10.69 -16.90
C ALA A 16 -42.86 11.46 -15.65
N SER A 17 -42.75 10.78 -14.50
CA SER A 17 -42.27 11.36 -13.24
C SER A 17 -40.82 11.81 -13.34
N ILE A 18 -39.94 10.96 -13.89
CA ILE A 18 -38.52 11.31 -14.13
C ILE A 18 -38.41 12.50 -15.10
N ARG A 19 -39.19 12.51 -16.19
CA ARG A 19 -39.16 13.62 -17.17
C ARG A 19 -39.64 14.94 -16.56
N ARG A 20 -40.64 14.90 -15.67
CA ARG A 20 -41.12 16.08 -14.95
C ARG A 20 -40.04 16.62 -14.01
N ILE A 21 -39.38 15.77 -13.21
CA ILE A 21 -38.33 16.19 -12.27
C ILE A 21 -37.17 16.86 -13.02
N ILE A 22 -36.71 16.27 -14.13
CA ILE A 22 -35.60 16.84 -14.91
C ILE A 22 -35.99 18.17 -15.58
N SER A 23 -37.26 18.31 -16.00
CA SER A 23 -37.74 19.58 -16.59
C SER A 23 -38.02 20.67 -15.55
N GLU A 24 -38.25 20.27 -14.30
CA GLU A 24 -38.51 21.18 -13.17
C GLU A 24 -37.18 21.64 -12.51
N ASP A 25 -36.10 20.87 -12.67
CA ASP A 25 -34.76 21.16 -12.15
C ASP A 25 -33.85 21.92 -13.16
N ASP A 26 -34.24 22.01 -14.44
CA ASP A 26 -33.53 22.82 -15.46
C ASP A 26 -34.00 24.29 -15.45
N ALA A 27 -34.06 24.90 -14.26
CA ALA A 27 -34.28 26.33 -14.12
C ALA A 27 -32.93 27.07 -14.21
N PRO A 28 -32.72 27.95 -15.20
CA PRO A 28 -31.48 28.72 -15.29
C PRO A 28 -31.40 29.69 -14.12
N ALA A 29 -30.27 29.67 -13.43
CA ALA A 29 -29.93 30.67 -12.41
C ALA A 29 -30.03 32.09 -13.01
N GLU A 30 -31.00 32.87 -12.54
CA GLU A 30 -31.09 34.30 -12.86
C GLU A 30 -29.94 35.08 -12.19
N PRO A 31 -29.31 36.04 -12.87
CA PRO A 31 -28.25 36.87 -12.30
C PRO A 31 -28.84 38.13 -11.66
N ALA A 32 -28.54 38.38 -10.39
CA ALA A 32 -28.18 39.68 -9.81
C ALA A 32 -28.47 39.74 -8.30
N ALA A 33 -27.42 39.86 -7.48
CA ALA A 33 -27.33 40.85 -6.41
C ALA A 33 -25.92 40.82 -5.79
N ALA A 34 -25.38 42.02 -5.58
CA ALA A 34 -24.10 42.39 -4.98
C ALA A 34 -23.44 41.36 -4.02
N ALA A 35 -22.17 41.07 -4.29
CA ALA A 35 -21.28 40.34 -3.39
C ALA A 35 -21.02 41.13 -2.09
N PRO A 36 -21.08 40.49 -0.91
CA PRO A 36 -20.33 40.97 0.24
C PRO A 36 -18.84 40.64 0.04
N GLU A 37 -17.98 41.59 0.37
CA GLU A 37 -16.53 41.46 0.39
C GLU A 37 -16.12 40.24 1.25
N PRO A 38 -15.19 39.36 0.79
CA PRO A 38 -14.82 38.18 1.56
C PRO A 38 -14.00 38.61 2.79
N GLU A 39 -14.53 38.37 3.99
CA GLU A 39 -13.69 38.32 5.19
C GLU A 39 -12.59 37.28 4.99
N PRO A 40 -11.34 37.55 5.43
CA PRO A 40 -10.26 36.59 5.29
C PRO A 40 -10.61 35.34 6.10
N ALA A 41 -10.85 34.23 5.39
CA ALA A 41 -11.06 32.93 5.98
C ALA A 41 -9.86 32.59 6.88
N ALA A 42 -10.13 32.34 8.16
CA ALA A 42 -9.13 31.76 9.06
C ALA A 42 -8.63 30.43 8.46
N PRO A 43 -7.33 30.12 8.56
CA PRO A 43 -6.81 28.84 8.06
C PRO A 43 -7.51 27.68 8.80
N PRO A 44 -7.76 26.55 8.12
CA PRO A 44 -8.32 25.37 8.78
C PRO A 44 -7.42 24.93 9.93
N PRO A 45 -7.98 24.31 11.00
CA PRO A 45 -7.15 23.72 12.05
C PRO A 45 -6.19 22.72 11.39
N ALA A 46 -4.89 22.87 11.63
CA ALA A 46 -3.91 21.91 11.17
C ALA A 46 -4.28 20.53 11.74
N GLU A 47 -4.50 19.58 10.85
CA GLU A 47 -4.66 18.18 11.21
C GLU A 47 -3.27 17.70 11.66
N ASP A 48 -3.04 17.62 12.98
CA ASP A 48 -1.79 17.12 13.60
C ASP A 48 -1.46 15.65 13.23
N ASP A 49 -2.20 15.04 12.30
CA ASP A 49 -2.02 13.67 11.81
C ASP A 49 -1.08 13.59 10.59
N VAL A 50 -0.59 14.71 10.05
CA VAL A 50 0.45 14.71 9.01
C VAL A 50 1.83 14.81 9.67
N LEU A 51 2.41 13.66 10.01
CA LEU A 51 3.79 13.59 10.48
C LEU A 51 4.75 13.75 9.29
N GLU A 52 5.33 14.95 9.14
CA GLU A 52 6.44 15.18 8.21
C GLU A 52 7.71 14.51 8.75
N LEU A 53 7.97 13.28 8.31
CA LEU A 53 9.12 12.47 8.71
C LEU A 53 10.40 12.90 7.98
N THR A 54 10.80 14.17 8.18
CA THR A 54 12.06 14.72 7.67
C THR A 54 13.26 14.40 8.55
N ASP A 55 13.03 13.99 9.80
CA ASP A 55 14.09 13.53 10.70
C ASP A 55 14.41 12.03 10.49
N PRO A 56 15.70 11.67 10.33
CA PRO A 56 16.10 10.28 10.22
C PRO A 56 15.90 9.54 11.55
N ILE A 57 15.23 8.38 11.50
CA ILE A 57 15.08 7.48 12.65
C ILE A 57 16.41 6.77 12.89
N ASP A 58 16.95 6.90 14.11
CA ASP A 58 18.10 6.09 14.55
C ASP A 58 17.69 4.61 14.56
N PRO A 59 18.44 3.69 13.91
CA PRO A 59 18.11 2.28 13.92
C PRO A 59 18.13 1.75 15.36
N PRO A 60 17.19 0.87 15.74
CA PRO A 60 17.22 0.26 17.07
C PRO A 60 18.53 -0.53 17.23
N ALA A 61 19.13 -0.41 18.42
CA ALA A 61 20.34 -1.16 18.77
C ALA A 61 20.17 -2.66 18.47
N PRO A 62 21.24 -3.37 18.08
CA PRO A 62 21.14 -4.79 17.76
C PRO A 62 20.59 -5.54 18.97
N LEU A 63 19.46 -6.23 18.80
CA LEU A 63 18.99 -7.19 19.79
C LEU A 63 19.96 -8.38 19.79
N GLU A 64 20.93 -8.36 20.69
CA GLU A 64 21.81 -9.49 20.97
C GLU A 64 21.05 -10.56 21.75
N THR A 65 20.24 -11.37 21.08
CA THR A 65 19.94 -12.73 21.55
C THR A 65 19.59 -13.62 20.36
N VAL A 66 20.55 -14.41 19.89
CA VAL A 66 20.27 -15.58 19.06
C VAL A 66 20.55 -16.81 19.92
N GLY A 67 19.47 -17.44 20.39
CA GLY A 67 19.35 -18.89 20.55
C GLY A 67 20.32 -19.63 21.48
N ASP A 68 19.73 -20.24 22.51
CA ASP A 68 20.29 -21.19 23.47
C ASP A 68 20.83 -22.48 22.80
N ILE A 69 22.04 -22.45 22.23
CA ILE A 69 22.70 -23.64 21.64
C ILE A 69 23.93 -24.01 22.48
N ASP A 70 23.76 -25.01 23.33
CA ASP A 70 24.86 -25.70 24.01
C ASP A 70 25.58 -26.62 23.01
N VAL A 71 26.83 -26.28 22.68
CA VAL A 71 27.73 -27.12 21.88
C VAL A 71 28.43 -28.11 22.80
N TYR A 72 28.10 -29.41 22.68
CA TYR A 72 28.77 -30.47 23.44
C TYR A 72 30.05 -30.92 22.72
N GLU A 73 31.20 -30.64 23.33
CA GLU A 73 32.51 -31.08 22.84
C GLU A 73 32.84 -32.43 23.49
N PRO A 74 32.93 -33.54 22.76
CA PRO A 74 33.20 -34.84 23.36
C PRO A 74 34.68 -34.96 23.77
N GLU A 75 34.93 -35.29 25.05
CA GLU A 75 36.27 -35.65 25.56
C GLU A 75 36.76 -36.95 24.89
N ALA A 76 37.93 -36.87 24.24
CA ALA A 76 38.60 -38.00 23.61
C ALA A 76 39.51 -38.73 24.62
N GLU A 77 39.34 -40.05 24.75
CA GLU A 77 40.31 -40.93 25.45
C GLU A 77 41.61 -41.07 24.65
N PRO A 78 42.79 -41.15 25.31
CA PRO A 78 44.07 -41.25 24.61
C PRO A 78 44.37 -42.68 24.13
N GLU A 79 44.50 -42.86 22.81
CA GLU A 79 45.16 -44.03 22.21
C GLU A 79 46.70 -43.86 22.23
N PRO A 80 47.48 -44.97 22.27
CA PRO A 80 48.95 -44.90 22.40
C PRO A 80 49.64 -44.39 21.13
N GLU A 81 50.57 -43.44 21.30
CA GLU A 81 51.36 -42.83 20.23
C GLU A 81 52.28 -43.83 19.49
N PRO A 82 52.27 -43.86 18.15
CA PRO A 82 53.34 -44.47 17.37
C PRO A 82 54.57 -43.54 17.34
N ALA A 83 55.77 -44.14 17.32
CA ALA A 83 57.04 -43.40 17.31
C ALA A 83 57.16 -42.39 16.14
N PRO A 84 57.78 -41.22 16.36
CA PRO A 84 57.76 -40.13 15.38
C PRO A 84 58.59 -40.46 14.13
N PRO A 85 58.08 -40.21 12.92
CA PRO A 85 58.90 -40.22 11.70
C PRO A 85 59.91 -39.06 11.70
N PRO A 86 60.98 -39.14 10.89
CA PRO A 86 61.97 -38.05 10.79
C PRO A 86 61.30 -36.73 10.35
N PRO A 87 61.78 -35.57 10.82
CA PRO A 87 61.14 -34.30 10.55
C PRO A 87 61.12 -34.02 9.02
N PRO A 88 59.98 -33.61 8.45
CA PRO A 88 59.92 -33.17 7.07
C PRO A 88 60.74 -31.88 6.88
N PRO A 89 61.19 -31.57 5.64
CA PRO A 89 61.79 -30.28 5.37
C PRO A 89 60.82 -29.15 5.78
N PRO A 90 61.32 -27.97 6.21
CA PRO A 90 60.46 -26.88 6.63
C PRO A 90 59.50 -26.53 5.49
N ALA A 91 58.20 -26.74 5.74
CA ALA A 91 57.16 -26.28 4.84
C ALA A 91 57.21 -24.74 4.78
N PRO A 92 56.93 -24.11 3.63
CA PRO A 92 56.71 -22.67 3.60
C PRO A 92 55.59 -22.34 4.61
N GLU A 93 55.81 -21.32 5.45
CA GLU A 93 54.77 -20.85 6.37
C GLU A 93 53.47 -20.63 5.59
N PRO A 94 52.31 -21.12 6.09
CA PRO A 94 51.04 -20.81 5.47
C PRO A 94 50.88 -19.29 5.45
N ALA A 95 50.62 -18.73 4.27
CA ALA A 95 50.29 -17.31 4.15
C ALA A 95 49.12 -16.98 5.10
N PRO A 96 49.13 -15.81 5.76
CA PRO A 96 48.03 -15.44 6.65
C PRO A 96 46.72 -15.50 5.87
N ALA A 97 45.75 -16.25 6.39
CA ALA A 97 44.41 -16.26 5.84
C ALA A 97 43.85 -14.82 5.93
N PRO A 98 43.18 -14.32 4.88
CA PRO A 98 42.53 -13.01 4.96
C PRO A 98 41.54 -13.03 6.12
N VAL A 99 41.78 -12.18 7.12
CA VAL A 99 40.82 -11.87 8.17
C VAL A 99 39.73 -11.00 7.55
N PHE A 100 38.53 -11.57 7.40
CA PHE A 100 37.37 -10.83 6.92
C PHE A 100 36.64 -10.23 8.12
N SER A 101 36.70 -8.91 8.26
CA SER A 101 35.93 -8.19 9.27
C SER A 101 34.47 -8.10 8.80
N ARG A 102 33.52 -8.39 9.68
CA ARG A 102 32.08 -8.36 9.34
C ARG A 102 31.65 -6.96 8.88
N GLU A 103 32.19 -5.91 9.48
CA GLU A 103 31.99 -4.52 9.09
C GLU A 103 32.47 -4.22 7.66
N GLU A 104 33.66 -4.67 7.24
CA GLU A 104 34.18 -4.43 5.88
C GLU A 104 33.34 -5.18 4.81
N VAL A 105 32.83 -6.36 5.16
CA VAL A 105 31.93 -7.11 4.29
C VAL A 105 30.59 -6.40 4.15
N ALA A 106 30.06 -5.81 5.23
CA ALA A 106 28.81 -5.06 5.23
C ALA A 106 28.85 -3.84 4.28
N GLU A 107 29.97 -3.12 4.27
CA GLU A 107 30.19 -1.97 3.37
C GLU A 107 30.31 -2.38 1.89
N THR A 108 30.63 -3.64 1.61
CA THR A 108 30.84 -4.17 0.25
C THR A 108 29.75 -5.15 -0.21
N LEU A 109 28.65 -5.27 0.54
CA LEU A 109 27.56 -6.22 0.24
C LEU A 109 26.91 -5.98 -1.13
N VAL A 110 26.94 -4.73 -1.60
CA VAL A 110 26.48 -4.34 -2.92
C VAL A 110 27.70 -3.91 -3.72
N GLY A 111 28.01 -4.67 -4.78
CA GLY A 111 29.06 -4.26 -5.71
C GLY A 111 28.67 -2.99 -6.47
N ASP A 112 29.64 -2.11 -6.74
CA ASP A 112 29.44 -0.84 -7.47
C ASP A 112 28.66 -1.01 -8.79
N HIS A 113 28.89 -2.13 -9.47
CA HIS A 113 28.17 -2.46 -10.70
C HIS A 113 26.68 -2.70 -10.45
N ALA A 114 26.33 -3.46 -9.41
CA ALA A 114 24.93 -3.73 -9.05
C ALA A 114 24.23 -2.45 -8.57
N ALA A 115 24.92 -1.62 -7.79
CA ALA A 115 24.44 -0.30 -7.38
C ALA A 115 24.20 0.61 -8.59
N GLY A 116 25.14 0.64 -9.55
CA GLY A 116 25.02 1.41 -10.79
C GLY A 116 23.85 0.94 -11.67
N LEU A 117 23.63 -0.37 -11.79
CA LEU A 117 22.48 -0.92 -12.50
C LEU A 117 21.17 -0.51 -11.85
N ALA A 118 21.06 -0.62 -10.52
CA ALA A 118 19.87 -0.18 -9.78
C ALA A 118 19.62 1.33 -9.98
N ALA A 119 20.64 2.16 -9.79
CA ALA A 119 20.54 3.61 -9.97
C ALA A 119 20.13 3.99 -11.40
N SER A 120 20.66 3.31 -12.42
CA SER A 120 20.28 3.56 -13.81
C SER A 120 18.84 3.12 -14.13
N ALA A 121 18.37 2.01 -13.55
CA ALA A 121 16.99 1.56 -13.68
C ALA A 121 16.01 2.57 -13.05
N PHE A 122 16.28 3.03 -11.82
CA PHE A 122 15.48 4.07 -11.18
C PHE A 122 15.55 5.41 -11.92
N GLY A 123 16.71 5.78 -12.46
CA GLY A 123 16.88 6.97 -13.30
C GLY A 123 16.05 6.90 -14.59
N SER A 124 16.04 5.74 -15.26
CA SER A 124 15.23 5.53 -16.48
C SER A 124 13.73 5.56 -16.19
N LEU A 125 13.29 5.02 -15.05
CA LEU A 125 11.90 5.07 -14.60
C LEU A 125 11.49 6.52 -14.29
N THR A 126 12.33 7.24 -13.55
CA THR A 126 12.07 8.65 -13.20
C THR A 126 12.01 9.53 -14.45
N ALA A 127 12.91 9.31 -15.42
CA ALA A 127 12.88 10.01 -16.70
C ALA A 127 11.61 9.65 -17.52
N ALA A 128 11.15 8.40 -17.47
CA ALA A 128 9.91 7.98 -18.10
C ALA A 128 8.66 8.58 -17.46
N ILE A 129 8.65 8.75 -16.13
CA ILE A 129 7.58 9.43 -15.39
C ILE A 129 7.58 10.94 -15.67
N GLN A 130 8.76 11.57 -15.78
CA GLN A 130 8.91 13.00 -16.06
C GLN A 130 8.73 13.38 -17.52
N MET A 131 8.74 12.42 -18.45
CA MET A 131 8.50 12.64 -19.86
C MET A 131 7.16 12.01 -20.25
N PRO A 132 6.02 12.70 -20.05
CA PRO A 132 4.74 12.20 -20.52
C PRO A 132 4.82 12.07 -22.03
N ARG A 133 4.89 10.83 -22.52
CA ARG A 133 4.53 10.57 -23.92
C ARG A 133 3.01 10.72 -23.98
N ASP A 134 2.57 11.72 -24.73
CA ASP A 134 1.19 11.89 -25.16
C ASP A 134 0.16 12.05 -24.03
N GLY A 135 0.42 12.93 -23.06
CA GLY A 135 -0.56 13.28 -22.02
C GLY A 135 -0.93 12.13 -21.07
N ARG A 136 -0.24 10.98 -21.14
CA ARG A 136 -0.43 9.86 -20.23
C ARG A 136 0.19 10.20 -18.89
N THR A 137 -0.65 10.46 -17.92
CA THR A 137 -0.25 10.76 -16.54
C THR A 137 0.06 9.46 -15.80
N LEU A 138 0.79 9.56 -14.69
CA LEU A 138 0.93 8.44 -13.75
C LEU A 138 -0.44 7.92 -13.30
N GLU A 139 -1.42 8.83 -13.14
CA GLU A 139 -2.79 8.47 -12.80
C GLU A 139 -3.41 7.54 -13.86
N ASP A 140 -3.16 7.75 -15.15
CA ASP A 140 -3.69 6.88 -16.20
C ASP A 140 -3.12 5.47 -16.13
N VAL A 141 -1.83 5.36 -15.80
CA VAL A 141 -1.15 4.06 -15.58
C VAL A 141 -1.71 3.37 -14.33
N VAL A 142 -1.82 4.09 -13.21
CA VAL A 142 -2.36 3.56 -11.96
C VAL A 142 -3.82 3.13 -12.13
N ARG A 143 -4.63 3.92 -12.86
CA ARG A 143 -6.02 3.60 -13.16
C ARG A 143 -6.16 2.37 -14.06
N GLU A 144 -5.27 2.20 -15.03
CA GLU A 144 -5.23 0.98 -15.87
C GLU A 144 -4.92 -0.26 -15.03
N LEU A 145 -4.00 -0.15 -14.06
CA LEU A 145 -3.59 -1.25 -13.18
C LEU A 145 -4.61 -1.56 -12.08
N LEU A 146 -5.26 -0.56 -11.51
CA LEU A 146 -6.25 -0.75 -10.43
C LEU A 146 -7.61 -1.22 -10.93
N ARG A 147 -7.97 -0.93 -12.19
CA ARG A 147 -9.27 -1.31 -12.76
C ARG A 147 -9.59 -2.81 -12.67
N PRO A 148 -8.69 -3.75 -13.04
CA PRO A 148 -8.99 -5.18 -12.91
C PRO A 148 -9.13 -5.64 -11.45
N LEU A 149 -8.29 -5.14 -10.55
CA LEU A 149 -8.31 -5.52 -9.13
C LEU A 149 -9.58 -5.05 -8.43
N LEU A 150 -9.98 -3.80 -8.68
CA LEU A 150 -11.23 -3.26 -8.13
C LEU A 150 -12.45 -3.96 -8.71
N LYS A 151 -12.41 -4.34 -10.00
CA LYS A 151 -13.51 -5.08 -10.62
C LYS A 151 -13.69 -6.45 -9.98
N GLU A 152 -12.63 -7.24 -9.87
CA GLU A 152 -12.70 -8.58 -9.25
C GLU A 152 -13.16 -8.50 -7.79
N TRP A 153 -12.68 -7.50 -7.06
CA TRP A 153 -13.11 -7.27 -5.69
C TRP A 153 -14.59 -6.89 -5.63
N LEU A 154 -15.07 -5.98 -6.48
CA LEU A 154 -16.49 -5.61 -6.55
C LEU A 154 -17.35 -6.80 -6.95
N ASP A 155 -16.97 -7.57 -7.97
CA ASP A 155 -17.73 -8.75 -8.42
C ASP A 155 -17.88 -9.78 -7.28
N SER A 156 -16.86 -9.90 -6.42
CA SER A 156 -16.87 -10.82 -5.28
C SER A 156 -17.60 -10.29 -4.03
N ASN A 157 -17.59 -8.96 -3.79
CA ASN A 157 -18.04 -8.37 -2.53
C ASN A 157 -19.35 -7.57 -2.64
N LEU A 158 -19.69 -7.09 -3.83
CA LEU A 158 -20.87 -6.24 -4.07
C LEU A 158 -22.19 -6.92 -3.70
N PRO A 159 -22.44 -8.22 -3.99
CA PRO A 159 -23.69 -8.86 -3.60
C PRO A 159 -23.97 -8.76 -2.10
N ARG A 160 -22.96 -9.08 -1.28
CA ARG A 160 -23.07 -9.03 0.19
C ARG A 160 -23.27 -7.59 0.70
N ILE A 161 -22.58 -6.62 0.11
CA ILE A 161 -22.70 -5.20 0.49
C ILE A 161 -24.13 -4.71 0.22
N VAL A 162 -24.69 -5.08 -0.94
CA VAL A 162 -26.06 -4.70 -1.33
C VAL A 162 -27.09 -5.39 -0.44
N GLU A 163 -26.96 -6.70 -0.19
CA GLU A 163 -27.88 -7.43 0.70
C GLU A 163 -27.95 -6.78 2.10
N ALA A 164 -26.79 -6.48 2.69
CA ALA A 164 -26.72 -5.83 4.00
C ALA A 164 -27.40 -4.45 3.99
N LYS A 165 -27.24 -3.67 2.91
CA LYS A 165 -27.90 -2.36 2.79
C LYS A 165 -29.38 -2.45 2.50
N VAL A 166 -29.84 -3.41 1.69
CA VAL A 166 -31.27 -3.63 1.45
C VAL A 166 -31.97 -4.12 2.72
N GLU A 167 -31.34 -4.99 3.50
CA GLU A 167 -31.89 -5.43 4.79
C GLU A 167 -32.05 -4.25 5.76
N GLU A 168 -31.05 -3.38 5.86
CA GLU A 168 -31.12 -2.14 6.66
C GLU A 168 -32.27 -1.23 6.20
N GLU A 169 -32.43 -1.07 4.88
CA GLU A 169 -33.48 -0.27 4.26
C GLU A 169 -34.88 -0.85 4.49
N VAL A 170 -35.08 -2.16 4.31
CA VAL A 170 -36.36 -2.84 4.58
C VAL A 170 -36.70 -2.75 6.06
N HIS A 171 -35.72 -2.95 6.95
CA HIS A 171 -35.95 -2.83 8.39
C HIS A 171 -36.27 -1.40 8.81
N ARG A 172 -35.71 -0.39 8.12
CA ARG A 172 -36.07 1.03 8.31
C ARG A 172 -37.50 1.31 7.86
N ILE A 173 -37.89 0.84 6.68
CA ILE A 173 -39.26 1.02 6.14
C ILE A 173 -40.29 0.27 7.00
N ALA A 174 -39.98 -0.94 7.44
CA ALA A 174 -40.86 -1.74 8.30
C ALA A 174 -41.14 -1.06 9.64
N ARG A 175 -40.14 -0.38 10.23
CA ARG A 175 -40.34 0.44 11.43
C ARG A 175 -41.04 1.77 11.15
N GLY A 176 -40.78 2.38 10.00
CA GLY A 176 -41.37 3.67 9.60
C GLY A 176 -42.83 3.58 9.15
N ARG A 177 -43.31 2.41 8.71
CA ARG A 177 -44.69 2.20 8.23
C ARG A 177 -45.66 1.75 9.33
N GLY A 178 -45.18 1.54 10.55
CA GLY A 178 -45.97 1.09 11.70
C GLY A 178 -46.48 2.20 12.63
N VAL A 179 -46.38 3.47 12.23
CA VAL A 179 -46.87 4.64 12.97
C VAL A 179 -47.87 5.42 12.11
#